data_AF-A0A972IHZ2-F1
#
_entry.id   AF-A0A972IHZ2-F1
#
_cell.length_a   1.000
_cell.length_b   1.000
_cell.length_c   1.000
_cell.angle_alpha   90.00
_cell.angle_beta   90.00
_cell.angle_gamma   90.00
#
_symmetry.space_group_name_H-M   'P 1'
#
loop_
_entity.id
_entity.type
_entity.pdbx_description
1 polymer ?
#
loop_
_entity_poly.entity_id
_entity_poly.type
_entity_poly.pdbx_seq_one_letter_code
_entity_poly.pdbx_strand_id
1 'polypeptide(L)'
;MKAESGKRKDEDSKACVAKAAALRQVSISDYVRMVTVSQARREPQQADAGVIMLTPDEQLQFWRALAEAQEPTPAQRELGAIIRGAK
;
A
#
# COMPACT_ATOMS: atom_id res chain seq x y z
N MET A 1 -6.10 -16.42 -23.92
CA MET A 1 -6.17 -16.64 -22.45
C MET A 1 -5.67 -15.41 -21.70
N LYS A 2 -6.53 -14.44 -21.34
CA LYS A 2 -6.14 -13.30 -20.47
C LYS A 2 -7.24 -12.85 -19.47
N ALA A 3 -8.42 -13.47 -19.47
CA ALA A 3 -9.56 -13.03 -18.66
C ALA A 3 -9.65 -13.63 -17.24
N GLU A 4 -8.96 -14.75 -16.96
CA GLU A 4 -9.08 -15.45 -15.66
C GLU A 4 -8.28 -14.82 -14.52
N SER A 5 -7.20 -14.09 -14.83
CA SER A 5 -6.30 -13.53 -13.80
C SER A 5 -6.93 -12.36 -13.02
N GLY A 6 -7.84 -11.60 -13.63
CA GLY A 6 -8.53 -10.49 -12.97
C GLY A 6 -9.64 -10.93 -12.00
N LYS A 7 -10.37 -12.00 -12.35
CA LYS A 7 -11.50 -12.50 -11.56
C LYS A 7 -11.06 -13.12 -10.23
N ARG A 8 -9.91 -13.82 -10.23
CA ARG A 8 -9.36 -14.42 -9.00
C ARG A 8 -8.86 -13.36 -8.01
N LYS A 9 -8.22 -12.29 -8.50
CA LYS A 9 -7.78 -11.16 -7.66
C LYS A 9 -8.94 -10.42 -6.99
N ASP A 10 -10.08 -10.30 -7.67
CA ASP A 10 -11.29 -9.68 -7.11
C ASP A 10 -11.88 -10.53 -5.97
N GLU A 11 -11.92 -11.85 -6.13
CA GLU A 11 -12.35 -12.77 -5.08
C GLU A 11 -11.40 -12.79 -3.87
N ASP A 12 -10.08 -12.74 -4.10
CA ASP A 12 -9.09 -12.63 -3.02
C ASP A 12 -9.25 -11.32 -2.23
N SER A 13 -9.57 -10.22 -2.93
CA SER A 13 -9.80 -8.91 -2.31
C SER A 13 -11.05 -8.92 -1.43
N LYS A 14 -12.16 -9.48 -1.92
CA LYS A 14 -13.41 -9.63 -1.15
C LYS A 14 -13.22 -10.50 0.08
N ALA A 15 -12.50 -11.62 -0.06
CA ALA A 15 -12.20 -12.52 1.06
C ALA A 15 -11.38 -11.82 2.15
N CYS A 16 -10.40 -11.00 1.76
CA CYS A 16 -9.60 -10.20 2.70
C CYS A 16 -10.48 -9.21 3.48
N VAL A 17 -11.33 -8.45 2.80
CA VAL A 17 -12.26 -7.48 3.43
C VAL A 17 -13.24 -8.19 4.35
N ALA A 18 -13.82 -9.32 3.93
CA ALA A 18 -14.75 -10.11 4.74
C ALA A 18 -14.10 -10.62 6.03
N LYS A 19 -12.87 -11.15 5.94
CA LYS A 19 -12.09 -11.59 7.11
C LYS A 19 -11.82 -10.43 8.06
N ALA A 20 -11.45 -9.27 7.53
CA ALA A 20 -11.15 -8.10 8.35
C ALA A 20 -12.38 -7.48 9.04
N ALA A 21 -13.55 -7.55 8.39
CA ALA A 21 -14.84 -7.17 8.97
C ALA A 21 -15.24 -8.14 10.10
N ALA A 22 -15.10 -9.44 9.88
CA ALA A 22 -15.39 -10.48 10.88
C ALA A 22 -14.52 -10.33 12.15
N LEU A 23 -13.21 -10.07 11.99
CA LEU A 23 -12.30 -9.81 13.11
C LEU A 23 -12.70 -8.60 13.96
N ARG A 24 -13.41 -7.64 13.37
CA ARG A 24 -13.89 -6.42 14.04
C ARG A 24 -15.36 -6.50 14.45
N GLN A 25 -16.02 -7.63 14.22
CA GLN A 25 -17.44 -7.87 14.54
C GLN A 25 -18.38 -6.81 13.93
N VAL A 26 -18.10 -6.37 12.71
CA VAL A 26 -18.93 -5.41 11.97
C VAL A 26 -19.35 -5.99 10.62
N SER A 27 -20.37 -5.40 10.01
CA SER A 27 -20.75 -5.77 8.64
C SER A 27 -19.62 -5.41 7.65
N ILE A 28 -19.58 -6.10 6.51
CA ILE A 28 -18.60 -5.79 5.44
C ILE A 28 -18.75 -4.33 4.99
N SER A 29 -19.98 -3.85 4.81
CA SER A 29 -20.27 -2.48 4.40
C SER A 29 -19.81 -1.45 5.44
N ASP A 30 -20.00 -1.73 6.72
CA ASP A 30 -19.53 -0.86 7.80
C ASP A 30 -18.01 -0.86 7.86
N TYR A 31 -17.36 -2.02 7.72
CA TYR A 31 -15.92 -2.11 7.66
C TYR A 31 -15.33 -1.29 6.50
N VAL A 32 -15.88 -1.43 5.29
CA VAL A 32 -15.44 -0.65 4.12
C VAL A 32 -15.63 0.84 4.40
N ARG A 33 -16.80 1.26 4.89
CA ARG A 33 -17.05 2.66 5.26
C ARG A 33 -16.03 3.16 6.29
N MET A 34 -15.76 2.40 7.35
CA MET A 34 -14.80 2.78 8.38
C MET A 34 -13.40 2.99 7.80
N VAL A 35 -12.92 2.07 6.96
CA VAL A 35 -11.60 2.16 6.34
C VAL A 35 -11.54 3.31 5.35
N THR A 36 -12.48 3.38 4.39
CA THR A 36 -12.46 4.40 3.33
C THR A 36 -12.65 5.81 3.88
N VAL A 37 -13.55 6.02 4.86
CA VAL A 37 -13.72 7.35 5.48
C VAL A 37 -12.45 7.74 6.24
N SER A 38 -11.78 6.80 6.91
CA SER A 38 -10.53 7.10 7.61
C SER A 38 -9.41 7.51 6.64
N GLN A 39 -9.33 6.88 5.46
CA GLN A 39 -8.38 7.23 4.41
C GLN A 39 -8.71 8.59 3.79
N ALA A 40 -9.97 8.81 3.40
CA ALA A 40 -10.44 10.06 2.82
C ALA A 40 -10.28 11.29 3.73
N ARG A 41 -10.18 11.09 5.06
CA ARG A 41 -9.84 12.16 6.01
C ARG A 41 -8.36 12.50 6.04
N ARG A 42 -7.48 11.51 5.81
CA ARG A 42 -6.03 11.69 5.86
C ARG A 42 -5.50 12.31 4.58
N GLU A 43 -6.03 11.92 3.41
CA GLU A 43 -5.52 12.38 2.12
C GLU A 43 -5.46 13.91 1.99
N PRO A 44 -6.52 14.69 2.36
CA PRO A 44 -6.43 16.15 2.31
C PRO A 44 -5.43 16.71 3.31
N GLN A 45 -5.40 16.16 4.53
CA GLN A 45 -4.48 16.62 5.58
C GLN A 45 -3.01 16.37 5.20
N GLN A 46 -2.72 15.25 4.56
CA GLN A 46 -1.41 14.90 4.04
C GLN A 46 -0.98 15.85 2.92
N ALA A 47 -1.90 16.14 1.99
CA ALA A 47 -1.65 17.08 0.90
C ALA A 47 -1.38 18.50 1.43
N ASP A 48 -2.19 18.98 2.37
CA ASP A 48 -2.07 20.31 2.96
C ASP A 48 -0.78 20.48 3.77
N ALA A 49 -0.41 19.47 4.57
CA ALA A 49 0.80 19.52 5.40
C ALA A 49 2.08 19.12 4.65
N GLY A 50 1.97 18.57 3.42
CA GLY A 50 3.11 18.06 2.66
C GLY A 50 3.79 16.86 3.35
N VAL A 51 3.01 16.03 4.06
CA VAL A 51 3.53 14.89 4.83
C VAL A 51 2.92 13.56 4.39
N ILE A 52 3.70 12.49 4.50
CA ILE A 52 3.21 11.12 4.36
C ILE A 52 2.79 10.64 5.75
N MET A 53 1.49 10.48 5.99
CA MET A 53 0.97 9.84 7.20
C MET A 53 0.96 8.33 7.00
N LEU A 54 1.80 7.65 7.76
CA LEU A 54 1.90 6.20 7.77
C LEU A 54 1.07 5.62 8.93
N THR A 55 0.38 4.50 8.69
CA THR A 55 -0.17 3.67 9.75
C THR A 55 0.95 3.10 10.64
N PRO A 56 0.66 2.64 11.88
CA PRO A 56 1.69 2.10 12.76
C PRO A 56 2.52 0.96 12.12
N ASP A 57 1.88 0.07 11.36
CA ASP A 57 2.57 -1.03 10.67
C ASP A 57 3.48 -0.51 9.55
N GLU A 58 3.03 0.48 8.78
CA GLU A 58 3.83 1.12 7.73
C GLU A 58 5.02 1.90 8.32
N GLN A 59 4.83 2.57 9.47
CA GLN A 59 5.94 3.24 10.18
C GLN A 59 7.00 2.22 10.59
N LEU A 60 6.60 1.08 11.15
CA LEU A 60 7.54 0.04 11.55
C LEU A 60 8.31 -0.54 10.35
N GLN A 61 7.61 -0.78 9.24
CA GLN A 61 8.25 -1.25 8.00
C GLN A 61 9.23 -0.21 7.45
N PHE A 62 8.84 1.06 7.44
CA PHE A 62 9.69 2.17 7.01
C PHE A 62 10.96 2.27 7.87
N TRP A 63 10.83 2.22 9.20
CA TRP A 63 11.97 2.26 10.10
C TRP A 63 12.92 1.07 9.91
N ARG A 64 12.38 -0.13 9.70
CA ARG A 64 13.19 -1.31 9.38
C ARG A 64 13.94 -1.14 8.06
N ALA A 65 13.28 -0.58 7.04
CA ALA A 65 13.91 -0.32 5.75
C ALA A 65 15.01 0.75 5.83
N LEU A 66 14.90 1.71 6.75
CA LEU A 66 15.96 2.70 7.01
C LEU A 66 17.11 2.17 7.86
N ALA A 67 16.85 1.17 8.72
CA ALA A 67 17.85 0.63 9.62
C ALA A 67 19.03 -0.04 8.90
N GLU A 68 18.80 -0.55 7.67
CA GLU A 68 19.83 -1.17 6.85
C GLU A 68 19.80 -0.58 5.43
N ALA A 69 20.94 -0.05 4.98
CA ALA A 69 21.09 0.41 3.61
C ALA A 69 20.90 -0.77 2.64
N GLN A 70 19.79 -0.76 1.91
CA GLN A 70 19.53 -1.79 0.91
C GLN A 70 20.38 -1.53 -0.33
N GLU A 71 21.07 -2.58 -0.79
CA GLU A 71 21.77 -2.54 -2.07
C GLU A 71 20.77 -2.25 -3.21
N PRO A 72 21.12 -1.35 -4.15
CA PRO A 72 20.25 -1.09 -5.29
C PRO A 72 20.00 -2.37 -6.07
N THR A 73 18.74 -2.64 -6.39
CA THR A 73 18.36 -3.77 -7.24
C THR A 73 18.98 -3.64 -8.64
N PRO A 74 19.11 -4.72 -9.41
CA PRO A 74 19.62 -4.64 -10.78
C PRO A 74 18.90 -3.58 -11.64
N ALA A 75 17.57 -3.51 -11.53
CA ALA A 75 16.77 -2.50 -12.22
C ALA A 75 17.06 -1.06 -11.75
N GLN A 76 17.28 -0.84 -10.44
CA GLN A 76 17.67 0.47 -9.92
C GLN A 76 19.08 0.88 -10.37
N ARG A 77 20.00 -0.08 -10.51
CA ARG A 77 21.36 0.18 -11.04
C ARG A 77 21.31 0.58 -12.50
N GLU A 78 20.54 -0.14 -13.31
CA GLU A 78 20.31 0.17 -14.73
C GLU A 78 19.69 1.55 -14.91
N LEU A 79 18.60 1.84 -14.19
CA LEU A 79 17.99 3.18 -14.19
C LEU A 79 18.98 4.26 -13.75
N GLY A 80 19.76 3.99 -12.70
CA GLY A 80 20.80 4.92 -12.23
C GLY A 80 21.89 5.17 -13.28
N ALA A 81 22.25 4.18 -14.08
CA ALA A 81 23.20 4.32 -15.17
C ALA A 81 22.63 5.24 -16.27
N ILE A 82 21.37 5.05 -16.65
CA ILE A 82 20.65 5.90 -17.62
C ILE A 82 20.59 7.35 -17.13
N ILE A 83 20.21 7.58 -15.86
CA ILE A 83 20.14 8.94 -15.27
C ILE A 83 21.52 9.62 -15.27
N ARG A 84 22.60 8.85 -15.08
CA ARG A 84 23.98 9.36 -15.15
C ARG A 84 24.54 9.48 -16.57
N GLY A 85 23.72 9.23 -17.59
CA GLY A 85 24.09 9.39 -19.00
C GLY A 85 24.85 8.20 -19.60
N ALA A 86 24.83 7.03 -18.96
CA ALA A 86 25.21 5.80 -19.64
C ALA A 86 24.15 5.47 -20.70
N LYS A 87 24.62 5.17 -21.93
CA LYS A 87 23.77 4.77 -23.05
C LYS A 87 23.25 3.36 -22.89
#